data_AF-A0A957NPI8-F1
#
_entry.id   AF-A0A957NPI8-F1
#
_cell.length_a   1.000
_cell.length_b   1.000
_cell.length_c   1.000
_cell.angle_alpha   90.00
_cell.angle_beta   90.00
_cell.angle_gamma   90.00
#
_symmetry.space_group_name_H-M   'P 1'
#
loop_
_entity.id
_entity.type
_entity.pdbx_description
1 polymer ?
#
loop_
_entity_poly.entity_id
_entity_poly.type
_entity_poly.pdbx_seq_one_letter_code
_entity_poly.pdbx_strand_id
1 'polypeptide(L)'
;MAKRAAKNAVQKPQGRPAKDAPARPPLRRAGVLFALLMNLILLTLLSLLAATLSWPRNALLTSAIVVALAVGGLTARYVGARAGIHAFLGGMLSIPLLGWIAFGGDWQIAFFGGAFCALGGILVEKFSEKG
;
A
#
# COMPACT_ATOMS: atom_id res chain seq x y z
N MET A 1 56.28 -45.77 0.19
CA MET A 1 55.67 -44.43 0.00
C MET A 1 54.26 -44.64 -0.57
N ALA A 2 53.25 -44.95 0.24
CA ALA A 2 52.41 -44.02 1.02
C ALA A 2 51.67 -42.95 0.18
N LYS A 3 50.39 -43.27 -0.13
CA LYS A 3 49.19 -42.41 -0.17
C LYS A 3 49.21 -41.08 -0.95
N ARG A 4 48.29 -40.98 -1.93
CA ARG A 4 47.35 -39.86 -2.23
C ARG A 4 46.73 -40.15 -3.60
N ALA A 5 45.60 -40.84 -3.76
CA ALA A 5 44.26 -40.52 -3.27
C ALA A 5 43.89 -39.05 -3.48
N ALA A 6 43.38 -38.73 -4.67
CA ALA A 6 42.42 -37.63 -4.86
C ALA A 6 41.58 -37.92 -6.10
N LYS A 7 40.54 -38.74 -5.89
CA LYS A 7 39.35 -38.79 -6.76
C LYS A 7 38.89 -37.34 -7.02
N ASN A 8 38.82 -36.95 -8.28
CA ASN A 8 38.06 -35.79 -8.72
C ASN A 8 36.59 -36.02 -8.38
N ALA A 9 36.21 -35.68 -7.16
CA ALA A 9 34.84 -35.55 -6.76
C ALA A 9 34.30 -34.31 -7.46
N VAL A 10 33.53 -34.53 -8.51
CA VAL A 10 32.61 -33.54 -9.08
C VAL A 10 31.71 -33.09 -7.93
N GLN A 11 32.04 -31.96 -7.31
CA GLN A 11 31.14 -31.26 -6.41
C GLN A 11 29.97 -30.77 -7.25
N LYS A 12 28.89 -31.56 -7.25
CA LYS A 12 27.57 -31.14 -7.68
C LYS A 12 27.23 -29.88 -6.88
N PRO A 13 26.93 -28.71 -7.49
CA PRO A 13 26.45 -27.58 -6.72
C PRO A 13 25.07 -27.94 -6.19
N GLN A 14 25.02 -28.48 -4.96
CA GLN A 14 23.80 -28.60 -4.18
C GLN A 14 23.43 -27.19 -3.66
N GLY A 15 23.06 -26.31 -4.58
CA GLY A 15 22.27 -25.14 -4.23
C GLY A 15 20.88 -25.66 -3.85
N ARG A 16 20.61 -25.81 -2.56
CA ARG A 16 19.25 -26.07 -2.07
C ARG A 16 18.32 -24.99 -2.64
N PRO A 17 17.14 -25.32 -3.17
CA PRO A 17 16.13 -24.29 -3.36
C PRO A 17 15.89 -23.67 -1.98
N ALA A 18 15.94 -22.34 -1.89
CA ALA A 18 15.61 -21.61 -0.66
C ALA A 18 14.13 -21.88 -0.34
N LYS A 19 13.86 -22.99 0.34
CA LYS A 19 12.51 -23.51 0.62
C LYS A 19 12.04 -23.15 2.03
N ASP A 20 12.58 -22.09 2.64
CA ASP A 20 12.21 -21.73 4.02
C ASP A 20 12.13 -20.21 4.24
N ALA A 21 11.85 -19.42 3.20
CA ALA A 21 11.35 -18.07 3.46
C ALA A 21 9.93 -18.20 4.03
N PRO A 22 9.62 -17.66 5.22
CA PRO A 22 8.28 -17.76 5.79
C PRO A 22 7.29 -17.18 4.77
N ALA A 23 6.32 -18.00 4.36
CA ALA A 23 5.33 -17.61 3.38
C ALA A 23 4.57 -16.39 3.91
N ARG A 24 4.75 -15.22 3.28
CA ARG A 24 4.02 -14.00 3.66
C ARG A 24 2.52 -14.31 3.65
N PRO A 25 1.78 -13.93 4.71
CA PRO A 25 0.36 -14.28 4.86
C PRO A 25 -0.45 -13.87 3.64
N PRO A 26 -1.54 -14.59 3.33
CA PRO A 26 -2.33 -14.34 2.13
C PRO A 26 -3.02 -12.97 2.15
N LEU A 27 -3.37 -12.47 0.96
CA LEU A 27 -4.15 -11.23 0.82
C LEU A 27 -5.53 -11.39 1.47
N ARG A 28 -5.85 -10.49 2.40
CA ARG A 28 -7.11 -10.47 3.13
C ARG A 28 -8.06 -9.49 2.46
N ARG A 29 -9.19 -9.97 1.96
CA ARG A 29 -10.24 -9.12 1.37
C ARG A 29 -10.68 -7.99 2.32
N ALA A 30 -10.73 -8.29 3.62
CA ALA A 30 -11.03 -7.30 4.67
C ALA A 30 -10.07 -6.11 4.66
N GLY A 31 -8.77 -6.32 4.42
CA GLY A 31 -7.78 -5.24 4.36
C GLY A 31 -7.96 -4.34 3.13
N VAL A 32 -8.35 -4.93 2.00
CA VAL A 32 -8.66 -4.17 0.77
C VAL A 32 -9.93 -3.34 0.97
N LEU A 33 -10.96 -3.94 1.56
CA LEU A 33 -12.22 -3.27 1.86
C LEU A 33 -12.03 -2.14 2.87
N PHE A 34 -11.21 -2.37 3.91
CA PHE A 34 -10.86 -1.33 4.87
C PHE A 34 -10.18 -0.13 4.19
N ALA A 35 -9.17 -0.38 3.36
CA ALA A 35 -8.47 0.68 2.61
C ALA A 35 -9.43 1.46 1.71
N LEU A 36 -10.28 0.76 0.95
CA LEU A 36 -11.30 1.36 0.10
C LEU A 36 -12.25 2.28 0.90
N LEU A 37 -12.86 1.76 1.95
CA LEU A 37 -13.85 2.48 2.74
C LEU A 37 -13.24 3.66 3.47
N MET A 38 -12.07 3.49 4.09
CA MET A 38 -11.37 4.59 4.74
C MET A 38 -11.00 5.69 3.75
N ASN A 39 -10.46 5.32 2.58
CA ASN A 39 -10.09 6.31 1.57
C ASN A 39 -11.32 7.07 1.07
N LEU A 40 -12.43 6.36 0.83
CA LEU A 40 -13.70 6.97 0.42
C LEU A 40 -14.24 7.92 1.47
N ILE A 41 -14.38 7.47 2.72
CA ILE A 41 -14.99 8.27 3.78
C ILE A 41 -14.16 9.52 4.04
N LEU A 42 -12.85 9.37 4.26
CA LEU A 42 -11.99 10.48 4.65
C LEU A 42 -11.82 11.51 3.52
N LEU A 43 -11.67 11.08 2.27
CA LEU A 43 -11.55 12.02 1.15
C LEU A 43 -12.88 12.67 0.78
N THR A 44 -14.01 11.99 0.98
CA THR A 44 -15.35 12.60 0.83
C THR A 44 -15.58 13.65 1.91
N LEU A 45 -15.29 13.33 3.18
CA LEU A 45 -15.37 14.29 4.27
C LEU A 45 -14.45 15.49 4.06
N LEU A 46 -13.23 15.25 3.57
CA LEU A 46 -12.30 16.32 3.22
C LEU A 46 -12.89 17.23 2.13
N SER A 47 -13.50 16.65 1.09
CA SER A 47 -14.12 17.43 0.01
C SER A 47 -15.27 18.30 0.53
N LEU A 48 -16.15 17.73 1.36
CA LEU A 48 -17.26 18.46 2.00
C LEU A 48 -16.76 19.59 2.89
N LEU A 49 -15.72 19.33 3.69
CA LEU A 49 -15.09 20.34 4.55
C LEU A 49 -14.45 21.46 3.72
N ALA A 50 -13.72 21.10 2.67
CA ALA A 50 -13.09 22.06 1.76
C ALA A 50 -14.12 22.93 1.03
N ALA A 51 -15.25 22.37 0.62
CA ALA A 51 -16.36 23.11 0.05
C ALA A 51 -16.96 24.08 1.08
N THR A 52 -17.17 23.63 2.32
CA THR A 52 -17.74 24.45 3.41
C THR A 52 -16.83 25.63 3.76
N LEU A 53 -15.52 25.43 3.76
CA LEU A 53 -14.52 26.46 4.06
C LEU A 53 -14.03 27.22 2.83
N SER A 54 -14.62 26.98 1.66
CA SER A 54 -14.24 27.60 0.37
C SER A 54 -12.74 27.49 0.08
N TRP A 55 -12.15 26.32 0.34
CA TRP A 55 -10.73 26.10 0.13
C TRP A 55 -10.35 26.19 -1.36
N PRO A 56 -9.20 26.83 -1.68
CA PRO A 56 -8.69 26.81 -3.03
C PRO A 56 -8.27 25.38 -3.42
N ARG A 57 -8.33 25.09 -4.72
CA ARG A 57 -8.01 23.76 -5.28
C ARG A 57 -6.66 23.21 -4.81
N ASN A 58 -5.64 24.06 -4.72
CA ASN A 58 -4.29 23.63 -4.32
C ASN A 58 -4.24 23.16 -2.84
N ALA A 59 -5.03 23.80 -1.97
CA ALA A 59 -5.15 23.36 -0.57
C ALA A 59 -5.87 22.01 -0.49
N LEU A 60 -6.97 21.84 -1.24
CA LEU A 60 -7.68 20.57 -1.32
C LEU A 60 -6.78 19.43 -1.84
N LEU A 61 -6.04 19.67 -2.93
CA LEU A 61 -5.12 18.68 -3.50
C LEU A 61 -4.05 18.25 -2.49
N THR A 62 -3.40 19.21 -1.82
CA THR A 62 -2.36 18.92 -0.83
C THR A 62 -2.93 18.15 0.37
N SER A 63 -4.10 18.57 0.86
CA SER A 63 -4.78 17.88 1.95
C SER A 63 -5.22 16.46 1.56
N ALA A 64 -5.66 16.26 0.31
CA ALA A 64 -6.05 14.94 -0.19
C ALA A 64 -4.87 13.98 -0.22
N ILE A 65 -3.69 14.46 -0.60
CA ILE A 65 -2.45 13.66 -0.55
C ILE A 65 -2.13 13.26 0.89
N VAL A 66 -2.18 14.21 1.84
CA VAL A 66 -1.90 13.95 3.25
C VAL A 66 -2.90 12.95 3.85
N VAL A 67 -4.19 13.13 3.58
CA VAL A 67 -5.25 12.23 4.03
C VAL A 67 -5.07 10.83 3.44
N ALA A 68 -4.79 10.72 2.15
CA ALA A 68 -4.55 9.44 1.49
C ALA A 68 -3.33 8.71 2.09
N LEU A 69 -2.22 9.42 2.32
CA LEU A 69 -1.06 8.86 3.02
C LEU A 69 -1.43 8.32 4.41
N ALA A 70 -2.22 9.07 5.17
CA ALA A 70 -2.68 8.64 6.48
C ALA A 70 -3.57 7.38 6.40
N VAL A 71 -4.48 7.32 5.44
CA VAL A 71 -5.33 6.13 5.17
C VAL A 71 -4.49 4.90 4.83
N GLY A 72 -3.49 5.07 3.96
CA GLY A 72 -2.52 4.02 3.64
C GLY A 72 -1.82 3.51 4.90
N GLY A 73 -1.35 4.43 5.74
CA GLY A 73 -0.71 4.09 7.00
C GLY A 73 -1.63 3.39 8.00
N LEU A 74 -2.90 3.81 8.10
CA LEU A 74 -3.92 3.14 8.92
C LEU A 74 -4.20 1.73 8.40
N THR A 75 -4.27 1.56 7.08
CA THR A 75 -4.40 0.23 6.45
C THR A 75 -3.22 -0.66 6.82
N ALA A 76 -2.00 -0.12 6.82
CA ALA A 76 -0.83 -0.87 7.20
C ALA A 76 -0.88 -1.36 8.65
N ARG A 77 -1.30 -0.50 9.57
CA ARG A 77 -1.51 -0.88 10.98
C ARG A 77 -2.62 -1.92 11.15
N TYR A 78 -3.69 -1.82 10.37
CA TYR A 78 -4.82 -2.76 10.44
C TYR A 78 -4.46 -4.16 9.93
N VAL A 79 -3.72 -4.25 8.82
CA VAL A 79 -3.44 -5.53 8.15
C VAL A 79 -2.14 -6.18 8.64
N GLY A 80 -1.14 -5.39 9.01
CA GLY A 80 0.17 -5.83 9.51
C GLY A 80 1.13 -6.33 8.43
N ALA A 81 0.66 -7.07 7.42
CA ALA A 81 1.51 -7.64 6.36
C ALA A 81 0.92 -7.44 4.96
N ARG A 82 1.79 -7.25 3.95
CA ARG A 82 1.38 -6.88 2.57
C ARG A 82 0.52 -5.62 2.55
N ALA A 83 0.77 -4.72 3.49
CA ALA A 83 -0.01 -3.51 3.70
C ALA A 83 -0.04 -2.63 2.46
N GLY A 84 1.10 -2.46 1.78
CA GLY A 84 1.18 -1.71 0.54
C GLY A 84 0.24 -2.25 -0.54
N ILE A 85 0.08 -3.58 -0.65
CA ILE A 85 -0.82 -4.19 -1.64
C ILE A 85 -2.27 -3.97 -1.28
N HIS A 86 -2.65 -4.08 0.00
CA HIS A 86 -4.03 -3.81 0.43
C HIS A 86 -4.40 -2.34 0.22
N ALA A 87 -3.51 -1.43 0.59
CA ALA A 87 -3.68 0.00 0.40
C ALA A 87 -3.72 0.38 -1.09
N PHE A 88 -2.89 -0.26 -1.93
CA PHE A 88 -2.93 -0.09 -3.38
C PHE A 88 -4.27 -0.52 -3.98
N LEU A 89 -4.71 -1.74 -3.69
CA LEU A 89 -5.96 -2.26 -4.25
C LEU A 89 -7.17 -1.43 -3.79
N GLY A 90 -7.26 -1.11 -2.49
CA GLY A 90 -8.34 -0.27 -1.97
C GLY A 90 -8.28 1.15 -2.53
N GLY A 91 -7.08 1.73 -2.64
CA GLY A 91 -6.85 3.05 -3.22
C GLY A 91 -7.27 3.11 -4.69
N MET A 92 -6.88 2.13 -5.52
CA MET A 92 -7.25 2.09 -6.93
C MET A 92 -8.77 1.90 -7.12
N LEU A 93 -9.39 1.03 -6.33
CA LEU A 93 -10.84 0.84 -6.35
C LEU A 93 -11.61 2.10 -5.92
N SER A 94 -11.01 2.96 -5.10
CA SER A 94 -11.63 4.21 -4.66
C SER A 94 -11.65 5.30 -5.72
N ILE A 95 -10.74 5.30 -6.70
CA ILE A 95 -10.61 6.37 -7.72
C ILE A 95 -11.92 6.65 -8.47
N PRO A 96 -12.59 5.66 -9.10
CA PRO A 96 -13.83 5.94 -9.85
C PRO A 96 -14.92 6.53 -8.96
N LEU A 97 -15.03 6.04 -7.72
CA LEU A 97 -16.02 6.49 -6.75
C LEU A 97 -15.70 7.90 -6.24
N LEU A 98 -14.44 8.20 -5.94
CA LEU A 98 -14.00 9.52 -5.50
C LEU A 98 -14.16 10.57 -6.61
N GLY A 99 -13.80 10.21 -7.85
CA GLY A 99 -13.97 11.10 -9.00
C GLY A 99 -15.43 11.48 -9.21
N TRP A 100 -16.34 10.52 -9.13
CA TRP A 100 -17.77 10.79 -9.32
C TRP A 100 -18.45 11.45 -8.13
N ILE A 101 -18.21 10.94 -6.91
CA ILE A 101 -19.02 11.28 -5.72
C ILE A 101 -18.38 12.42 -4.94
N ALA A 102 -17.06 12.39 -4.73
CA ALA A 102 -16.39 13.32 -3.82
C ALA A 102 -15.89 14.59 -4.51
N PHE A 103 -15.30 14.46 -5.71
CA PHE A 103 -14.57 15.54 -6.36
C PHE A 103 -15.22 16.09 -7.63
N GLY A 104 -16.47 15.69 -7.93
CA GLY A 104 -17.27 16.28 -9.01
C GLY A 104 -16.62 16.22 -10.40
N GLY A 105 -15.82 15.18 -10.67
CA GLY A 105 -15.09 15.01 -11.92
C GLY A 105 -13.65 15.52 -11.93
N ASP A 106 -13.10 16.05 -10.82
CA ASP A 106 -11.65 16.29 -10.70
C ASP A 106 -10.91 14.96 -10.52
N TRP A 107 -10.65 14.30 -11.63
CA TRP A 107 -9.96 13.02 -11.69
C TRP A 107 -8.52 13.11 -11.18
N GLN A 108 -7.88 14.29 -11.29
CA GLN A 108 -6.51 14.46 -10.81
C GLN A 108 -6.44 14.26 -9.30
N ILE A 109 -7.35 14.88 -8.53
CA ILE A 109 -7.40 14.71 -7.07
C ILE A 109 -7.76 13.26 -6.72
N ALA A 110 -8.69 12.64 -7.44
CA ALA A 110 -9.06 11.24 -7.24
C ALA A 110 -7.86 10.28 -7.46
N PHE A 111 -7.10 10.47 -8.55
CA PHE A 111 -5.90 9.69 -8.85
C PHE A 111 -4.84 9.84 -7.76
N PHE A 112 -4.59 11.07 -7.30
CA PHE A 112 -3.67 11.29 -6.19
C PHE A 112 -4.16 10.63 -4.89
N GLY A 113 -5.45 10.73 -4.58
CA GLY A 113 -6.04 10.06 -3.42
C GLY A 113 -5.87 8.53 -3.45
N GLY A 114 -5.99 7.90 -4.63
CA GLY A 114 -5.75 6.47 -4.78
C GLY A 114 -4.25 6.09 -4.70
N ALA A 115 -3.38 6.82 -5.40
CA ALA A 115 -1.96 6.53 -5.49
C ALA A 115 -1.22 6.76 -4.15
N PHE A 116 -1.53 7.86 -3.45
CA PHE A 116 -0.90 8.17 -2.17
C PHE A 116 -1.41 7.29 -1.02
N CYS A 117 -2.60 6.70 -1.15
CA CYS A 117 -3.03 5.61 -0.25
C CYS A 117 -2.08 4.42 -0.35
N ALA A 118 -1.73 3.98 -1.56
CA ALA A 118 -0.75 2.92 -1.77
C ALA A 118 0.61 3.27 -1.13
N LEU A 119 1.10 4.48 -1.40
CA LEU A 119 2.39 4.95 -0.90
C LEU A 119 2.42 4.99 0.63
N GLY A 120 1.37 5.48 1.27
CA GLY A 120 1.25 5.50 2.74
C GLY A 120 1.32 4.09 3.34
N GLY A 121 0.67 3.12 2.71
CA GLY A 121 0.72 1.72 3.12
C GLY A 121 2.13 1.12 3.03
N ILE A 122 2.83 1.38 1.91
CA ILE A 122 4.21 0.93 1.70
C ILE A 122 5.17 1.57 2.72
N LEU A 123 5.04 2.88 2.97
CA LEU A 123 5.90 3.61 3.90
C LEU A 123 5.77 3.03 5.30
N VAL A 124 4.54 2.90 5.82
CA VAL A 124 4.33 2.38 7.18
C VAL A 124 4.75 0.91 7.29
N GLU A 125 4.51 0.07 6.28
CA GLU A 125 5.03 -1.31 6.26
C GLU A 125 6.55 -1.33 6.44
N LYS A 126 7.27 -0.46 5.73
CA LYS A 126 8.73 -0.38 5.80
C LYS A 126 9.27 0.17 7.10
N PHE A 127 8.54 1.09 7.75
CA PHE A 127 8.91 1.59 9.07
C PHE A 127 8.64 0.55 10.17
N SER A 128 7.55 -0.21 10.06
CA SER A 128 7.21 -1.26 11.02
C SER A 128 8.08 -2.51 10.90
N GLU A 129 8.67 -2.80 9.74
CA GLU A 129 9.65 -3.90 9.57
C GLU A 129 10.99 -3.63 10.29
N LYS A 130 11.28 -2.39 10.72
CA LYS A 130 12.57 -1.98 11.31
C LYS A 130 12.56 -1.75 12.83
N GLY A 131 11.39 -1.77 13.47
CA GLY A 131 11.22 -1.58 14.91
C GLY A 131 10.88 -2.88 15.60
#